data_AF-A0A2E9FJ56-F1
#
_entry.id   AF-A0A2E9FJ56-F1
#
_cell.length_a   1.000
_cell.length_b   1.000
_cell.length_c   1.000
_cell.angle_alpha   90.00
_cell.angle_beta   90.00
_cell.angle_gamma   90.00
#
_symmetry.space_group_name_H-M   'P 1'
#
loop_
_entity.id
_entity.type
_entity.pdbx_description
1 polymer ?
#
loop_
_entity_poly.entity_id
_entity_poly.type
_entity_poly.pdbx_seq_one_letter_code
_entity_poly.pdbx_strand_id
1 'polypeptide(L)'
;MPDPKKGTGKKPKGSGRRLYTDENPRDTVRIKYATVQDARDTVKKVKNVNKPFARKIQILTVLEQRAKVAGKPQQAAIAKRGKEALRRARKGK
;
A
#
# COMPACT_ATOMS: atom_id res chain seq x y z
N MET A 1 24.01 10.03 24.67
CA MET A 1 22.73 9.30 24.83
C MET A 1 22.74 8.16 23.84
N PRO A 2 22.49 6.91 24.27
CA PRO A 2 22.51 5.75 23.38
C PRO A 2 21.44 5.89 22.28
N ASP A 3 21.82 5.55 21.05
CA ASP A 3 20.91 5.51 19.91
C ASP A 3 19.80 4.48 20.13
N PRO A 4 18.58 4.74 19.64
CA PRO A 4 17.44 3.93 20.01
C PRO A 4 17.38 2.64 19.15
N LYS A 5 16.78 1.60 19.72
CA LYS A 5 16.70 0.26 19.12
C LYS A 5 16.07 0.31 17.71
N LYS A 6 16.51 -0.58 16.81
CA LYS A 6 15.94 -0.76 15.46
C LYS A 6 14.41 -0.78 15.53
N GLY A 7 13.74 0.07 14.75
CA GLY A 7 12.28 0.24 14.76
C GLY A 7 11.78 1.52 15.45
N THR A 8 12.67 2.28 16.09
CA THR A 8 12.33 3.59 16.66
C THR A 8 12.94 4.71 15.83
N GLY A 9 12.12 5.72 15.51
CA GLY A 9 12.48 6.73 14.53
C GLY A 9 13.65 7.62 14.89
N LYS A 10 14.32 8.12 13.86
CA LYS A 10 15.45 9.05 13.97
C LYS A 10 14.96 10.34 14.66
N LYS A 11 15.50 10.67 15.83
CA LYS A 11 15.19 11.91 16.55
C LYS A 11 15.93 13.08 15.86
N PRO A 12 15.23 14.08 15.29
CA PRO A 12 15.90 15.26 14.74
C PRO A 12 16.61 16.04 15.87
N LYS A 13 17.82 16.54 15.62
CA LYS A 13 18.54 17.39 16.58
C LYS A 13 17.71 18.65 16.87
N GLY A 14 17.53 18.97 18.15
CA GLY A 14 16.77 20.17 18.58
C GLY A 14 15.25 20.02 18.64
N SER A 15 14.68 18.84 18.36
CA SER A 15 13.24 18.60 18.48
C SER A 15 12.90 17.56 19.56
N GLY A 16 11.86 17.85 20.35
CA GLY A 16 11.23 16.87 21.25
C GLY A 16 10.33 15.87 20.50
N ARG A 17 10.00 16.15 19.22
CA ARG A 17 9.14 15.30 18.39
C ARG A 17 9.94 14.19 17.72
N ARG A 18 9.40 12.98 17.79
CA ARG A 18 9.91 11.79 17.10
C ARG A 18 9.36 11.80 15.67
N LEU A 19 10.22 11.67 14.67
CA LEU A 19 9.75 11.43 13.30
C LEU A 19 9.30 9.97 13.24
N TYR A 20 8.02 9.70 12.96
CA TYR A 20 7.52 8.34 12.74
C TYR A 20 8.35 7.69 11.62
N THR A 21 9.23 6.76 11.97
CA THR A 21 9.70 5.77 11.01
C THR A 21 8.69 4.64 11.06
N ASP A 22 8.02 4.40 9.94
CA ASP A 22 7.11 3.29 9.73
C ASP A 22 7.72 2.00 10.32
N GLU A 23 7.13 1.49 11.40
CA GLU A 23 7.78 0.67 12.43
C GLU A 23 8.14 -0.76 11.99
N ASN A 24 7.84 -1.16 10.76
CA ASN A 24 8.22 -2.46 10.24
C ASN A 24 8.33 -2.47 8.71
N PRO A 25 9.54 -2.42 8.11
CA PRO A 25 9.71 -2.43 6.65
C PRO A 25 9.19 -3.72 5.99
N ARG A 26 8.89 -4.78 6.77
CA ARG A 26 8.26 -6.02 6.27
C ARG A 26 6.77 -5.87 5.99
N ASP A 27 6.11 -4.84 6.52
CA ASP A 27 4.69 -4.56 6.20
C ASP A 27 4.50 -3.67 4.98
N THR A 28 5.59 -3.10 4.45
CA THR A 28 5.53 -2.22 3.28
C THR A 28 5.27 -3.02 2.00
N VAL A 29 4.17 -2.72 1.30
CA VAL A 29 3.90 -3.23 -0.04
C VAL A 29 4.16 -2.14 -1.07
N ARG A 30 5.25 -2.29 -1.83
CA ARG A 30 5.55 -1.38 -2.96
C ARG A 30 4.48 -1.50 -4.04
N ILE A 31 3.88 -0.36 -4.39
CA ILE A 31 2.88 -0.20 -5.45
C ILE A 31 3.45 0.66 -6.57
N LYS A 32 3.18 0.28 -7.82
CA LYS A 32 3.50 1.08 -9.01
C LYS A 32 2.22 1.31 -9.82
N TYR A 33 2.09 2.50 -10.39
CA TYR A 33 0.93 2.88 -11.21
C TYR A 33 1.30 3.92 -12.27
N ALA A 34 2.58 4.01 -12.64
CA ALA A 34 3.06 4.94 -13.64
C ALA A 34 2.41 4.63 -15.00
N THR A 35 2.47 3.36 -15.41
CA THR A 35 1.80 2.81 -16.59
C THR A 35 0.56 2.00 -16.23
N VAL A 36 -0.25 1.67 -17.24
CA VAL A 36 -1.40 0.74 -17.08
C VAL A 36 -0.92 -0.66 -16.70
N GLN A 37 0.19 -1.11 -17.29
CA GLN A 37 0.77 -2.41 -17.00
C GLN A 37 1.26 -2.50 -15.55
N ASP A 38 1.93 -1.46 -15.04
CA ASP A 38 2.33 -1.38 -13.63
C ASP A 38 1.15 -1.55 -12.67
N ALA A 39 0.01 -0.92 -12.99
CA ALA A 39 -1.19 -1.04 -12.17
C ALA A 39 -1.75 -2.47 -12.18
N ARG A 40 -1.74 -3.14 -13.34
CA ARG A 40 -2.15 -4.56 -13.45
C ARG A 40 -1.23 -5.47 -12.65
N ASP A 41 0.08 -5.28 -12.77
CA ASP A 41 1.09 -6.07 -12.06
C ASP A 41 1.02 -5.83 -10.55
N THR A 42 0.79 -4.59 -10.13
CA THR A 42 0.57 -4.27 -8.72
C THR A 42 -0.69 -4.95 -8.19
N VAL A 43 -1.80 -4.93 -8.92
CA VAL A 43 -3.03 -5.65 -8.52
C VAL A 43 -2.76 -7.15 -8.43
N LYS A 44 -2.07 -7.76 -9.40
CA LYS A 44 -1.71 -9.19 -9.39
C LYS A 44 -0.86 -9.54 -8.16
N LYS A 45 0.18 -8.74 -7.89
CA LYS A 45 1.02 -8.87 -6.70
C LYS A 45 0.22 -8.79 -5.41
N VAL A 46 -0.66 -7.79 -5.26
CA VAL A 46 -1.46 -7.60 -4.05
C VAL A 46 -2.49 -8.73 -3.84
N LYS A 47 -3.01 -9.32 -4.91
CA LYS A 47 -3.87 -10.51 -4.79
C LYS A 47 -3.11 -11.70 -4.21
N ASN A 48 -1.85 -11.88 -4.60
CA ASN A 48 -1.03 -13.05 -4.25
C ASN A 48 -0.20 -12.91 -2.97
N VAL A 49 0.04 -11.69 -2.49
CA VAL A 49 0.85 -11.48 -1.27
C VAL A 49 0.18 -12.14 -0.04
N ASN A 50 0.98 -12.70 0.86
CA ASN A 50 0.50 -13.26 2.12
C ASN A 50 0.19 -12.14 3.15
N LYS A 51 -0.89 -11.41 2.91
CA LYS A 51 -1.43 -10.37 3.80
C LYS A 51 -2.93 -10.60 4.02
N PRO A 52 -3.49 -10.17 5.16
CA PRO A 52 -4.92 -10.26 5.42
C PRO A 52 -5.77 -9.57 4.34
N PHE A 53 -6.98 -10.06 4.13
CA PHE A 53 -7.93 -9.48 3.15
C PHE A 53 -8.12 -7.97 3.32
N ALA A 54 -8.33 -7.52 4.57
CA ALA A 54 -8.49 -6.10 4.88
C ALA A 54 -7.28 -5.28 4.41
N ARG A 55 -6.06 -5.78 4.62
CA ARG A 55 -4.82 -5.13 4.20
C ARG A 55 -4.70 -5.04 2.68
N LYS A 56 -5.08 -6.10 1.95
CA LYS A 56 -5.12 -6.10 0.48
C LYS A 56 -6.07 -5.02 -0.06
N ILE A 57 -7.26 -4.89 0.54
CA ILE A 57 -8.25 -3.87 0.16
C ILE A 57 -7.75 -2.45 0.42
N GLN A 58 -7.06 -2.23 1.55
CA GLN A 58 -6.45 -0.92 1.86
C GLN A 58 -5.42 -0.53 0.81
N ILE A 59 -4.48 -1.44 0.46
CA ILE A 59 -3.43 -1.17 -0.53
C ILE A 59 -4.05 -0.81 -1.88
N LEU A 60 -5.04 -1.57 -2.35
CA LEU A 60 -5.72 -1.27 -3.62
C LEU A 60 -6.52 0.03 -3.57
N THR A 61 -7.07 0.40 -2.42
CA THR A 61 -7.75 1.69 -2.24
C THR A 61 -6.77 2.85 -2.33
N VAL A 62 -5.58 2.73 -1.74
CA VAL A 62 -4.53 3.74 -1.87
C VAL A 62 -4.12 3.90 -3.34
N LEU A 63 -3.94 2.80 -4.07
CA LEU A 63 -3.63 2.86 -5.50
C LEU A 63 -4.75 3.55 -6.29
N GLU A 64 -6.01 3.20 -6.04
CA GLU A 64 -7.16 3.83 -6.70
C GLU A 64 -7.19 5.34 -6.48
N GLN A 65 -7.05 5.80 -5.23
CA GLN A 65 -7.14 7.23 -4.92
C GLN A 65 -5.95 8.00 -5.49
N ARG A 66 -4.74 7.48 -5.37
CA ARG A 66 -3.55 8.10 -5.97
C ARG A 66 -3.67 8.19 -7.50
N ALA A 67 -4.21 7.16 -8.15
CA ALA A 67 -4.45 7.18 -9.58
C ALA A 67 -5.52 8.20 -9.97
N LYS A 68 -6.61 8.34 -9.20
CA LYS A 68 -7.65 9.38 -9.44
C LYS A 68 -7.08 10.78 -9.33
N VAL A 69 -6.37 11.07 -8.23
CA VAL A 69 -5.74 12.38 -8.00
C VAL A 69 -4.71 12.69 -9.08
N ALA A 70 -3.97 11.69 -9.56
CA ALA A 70 -2.99 11.84 -10.63
C ALA A 70 -3.60 11.87 -12.05
N GLY A 71 -4.92 11.92 -12.22
CA GLY A 71 -5.56 11.97 -13.54
C GLY A 71 -5.39 10.69 -14.37
N LYS A 72 -5.25 9.52 -13.71
CA LYS A 72 -5.01 8.20 -14.33
C LYS A 72 -6.25 7.30 -14.20
N PRO A 73 -7.33 7.53 -14.99
CA PRO A 73 -8.62 6.88 -14.80
C PRO A 73 -8.58 5.36 -15.06
N GLN A 74 -7.79 4.90 -16.02
CA GLN A 74 -7.68 3.47 -16.33
C GLN A 74 -7.05 2.68 -15.19
N GLN A 75 -6.01 3.24 -14.57
CA GLN A 75 -5.31 2.66 -13.42
C GLN A 75 -6.23 2.61 -12.19
N ALA A 76 -6.99 3.68 -11.97
CA ALA A 76 -8.02 3.69 -10.93
C ALA A 76 -9.09 2.61 -11.17
N ALA A 77 -9.56 2.45 -12.40
CA ALA A 77 -10.52 1.40 -12.77
C ALA A 77 -9.95 -0.02 -12.56
N ILE A 78 -8.68 -0.24 -12.89
CA ILE A 78 -7.97 -1.51 -12.64
C ILE A 78 -7.93 -1.81 -11.13
N ALA A 79 -7.60 -0.83 -10.30
CA ALA A 79 -7.59 -0.96 -8.85
C ALA A 79 -8.99 -1.33 -8.30
N LYS A 80 -10.02 -0.63 -8.78
CA LYS A 80 -11.42 -0.85 -8.41
C LYS A 80 -11.86 -2.29 -8.74
N ARG A 81 -11.63 -2.74 -9.98
CA ARG A 81 -11.91 -4.12 -10.42
C ARG A 81 -11.12 -5.14 -9.59
N GLY A 82 -9.87 -4.82 -9.23
CA GLY A 82 -9.05 -5.63 -8.34
C GLY A 82 -9.70 -5.86 -6.97
N LYS A 83 -10.25 -4.80 -6.36
CA LYS A 83 -10.99 -4.89 -5.08
C LYS A 83 -12.27 -5.69 -5.19
N GLU A 84 -13.05 -5.49 -6.26
CA GLU A 84 -14.28 -6.23 -6.51
C GLU A 84 -14.01 -7.73 -6.65
N ALA A 85 -12.97 -8.12 -7.39
CA ALA A 85 -12.57 -9.52 -7.52
C ALA A 85 -12.23 -10.15 -6.15
N LEU A 86 -11.48 -9.45 -5.30
CA LEU A 86 -11.18 -9.93 -3.95
C LEU A 86 -12.44 -10.06 -3.09
N ARG A 87 -13.37 -9.10 -3.18
CA ARG A 87 -14.64 -9.14 -2.44
C ARG A 87 -15.51 -10.33 -2.88
N ARG A 88 -15.62 -10.59 -4.19
CA ARG A 88 -16.36 -11.74 -4.73
C ARG A 88 -15.74 -13.06 -4.26
N ALA A 89 -14.42 -13.20 -4.37
CA ALA A 89 -13.71 -14.39 -3.93
C ALA A 89 -13.86 -14.66 -2.43
N ARG A 90 -14.05 -13.62 -1.60
CA ARG A 90 -14.31 -13.78 -0.16
C ARG A 90 -15.75 -14.10 0.17
N LYS A 91 -16.72 -13.66 -0.65
CA LYS A 91 -18.15 -13.98 -0.46
C LYS A 91 -18.50 -15.41 -0.88
N GLY A 92 -17.79 -15.95 -1.87
CA GLY A 92 -17.95 -17.34 -2.31
C GLY A 92 -17.18 -18.36 -1.47
N LYS A 93 -16.64 -17.95 -0.31
CA LYS A 93 -15.91 -18.76 0.65
C LYS A 93 -16.69 -18.77 1.95
#